data_AF-A0A3D1GCF0-F1
#
_entry.id   AF-A0A3D1GCF0-F1
#
_cell.length_a   1.000
_cell.length_b   1.000
_cell.length_c   1.000
_cell.angle_alpha   90.00
_cell.angle_beta   90.00
_cell.angle_gamma   90.00
#
_symmetry.space_group_name_H-M   'P 1'
#
loop_
_entity.id
_entity.type
_entity.pdbx_description
1 polymer ?
#
loop_
_entity_poly.entity_id
_entity_poly.type
_entity_poly.pdbx_seq_one_letter_code
_entity_poly.pdbx_strand_id
1 'polypeptide(L)'
;MNKQEARNLLMDYMYGELDPGQVRALEEFMQNDPELKEEFNELNETRSLLQHLPVQSPEEQLVMMAPEENRSQTASDAKSWWSIVSNALFPKQGFGRFAFGVATFAFLFIVTGALTDMKVSVTDGAFSLTFGEQPAEQTGFTAEQVQLIVSQVQQENADMINEYIESAQAQQQLQFEQTLSTFADYFNDQRASDWELFNYGLSSLEETTYNRFEQTDQVLGEIIQTVSTN
;
A
#
# COMPACT_ATOMS: atom_id res chain seq x y z
N MET A 1 13.29 19.81 8.35
CA MET A 1 12.60 18.59 7.88
C MET A 1 12.68 17.55 8.97
N ASN A 2 11.59 16.81 9.24
CA ASN A 2 11.61 15.69 10.18
C ASN A 2 11.76 14.35 9.43
N LYS A 3 12.11 13.26 10.13
CA LYS A 3 12.37 11.94 9.51
C LYS A 3 11.17 11.37 8.75
N GLN A 4 9.95 11.59 9.25
CA GLN A 4 8.72 11.08 8.62
C GLN A 4 8.36 11.87 7.35
N GLU A 5 8.57 13.18 7.38
CA GLU A 5 8.45 14.07 6.22
C GLU A 5 9.48 13.71 5.16
N ALA A 6 10.72 13.42 5.55
CA ALA A 6 11.77 12.97 4.65
C ALA A 6 11.42 11.64 3.96
N ARG A 7 10.85 10.67 4.71
CA ARG A 7 10.36 9.40 4.16
C ARG A 7 9.27 9.58 3.10
N ASN A 8 8.30 10.45 3.36
CA ASN A 8 7.24 10.73 2.39
C ASN A 8 7.80 11.31 1.09
N LEU A 9 8.81 12.16 1.20
CA LEU A 9 9.46 12.79 0.05
C LEU A 9 10.38 11.84 -0.74
N LEU A 10 10.74 10.65 -0.21
CA LEU A 10 11.57 9.68 -0.93
C LEU A 10 10.87 9.16 -2.19
N MET A 11 9.56 8.90 -2.11
CA MET A 11 8.79 8.42 -3.26
C MET A 11 8.73 9.48 -4.36
N ASP A 12 8.36 10.70 -4.00
CA ASP A 12 8.30 11.84 -4.94
C ASP A 12 9.70 12.15 -5.53
N TYR A 13 10.76 12.00 -4.74
CA TYR A 13 12.15 12.15 -5.21
C TYR A 13 12.51 11.10 -6.26
N MET A 14 12.13 9.84 -6.06
CA MET A 14 12.42 8.74 -7.00
C MET A 14 11.72 8.92 -8.36
N TYR A 15 10.55 9.55 -8.38
CA TYR A 15 9.81 9.85 -9.61
C TYR A 15 10.11 11.23 -10.21
N GLY A 16 10.94 12.04 -9.53
CA GLY A 16 11.35 13.36 -10.01
C GLY A 16 10.25 14.42 -9.87
N GLU A 17 9.33 14.24 -8.92
CA GLU A 17 8.18 15.12 -8.68
C GLU A 17 8.48 16.25 -7.67
N LEU A 18 9.69 16.25 -7.08
CA LEU A 18 10.11 17.26 -6.10
C LEU A 18 10.63 18.56 -6.73
N ASP A 19 10.31 19.67 -6.08
CA ASP A 19 10.87 20.97 -6.41
C ASP A 19 12.39 21.04 -6.09
N PRO A 20 13.19 21.84 -6.81
CA PRO A 20 14.64 21.96 -6.59
C PRO A 20 15.07 22.43 -5.19
N GLY A 21 14.14 23.02 -4.42
CA GLY A 21 14.36 23.38 -3.01
C GLY A 21 14.23 22.18 -2.08
N GLN A 22 13.25 21.31 -2.33
CA GLN A 22 12.98 20.11 -1.53
C GLN A 22 14.03 19.03 -1.79
N VAL A 23 14.49 18.88 -3.04
CA VAL A 23 15.60 17.99 -3.40
C VAL A 23 16.83 18.25 -2.55
N ARG A 24 17.27 19.52 -2.47
CA ARG A 24 18.47 19.89 -1.70
C ARG A 24 18.29 19.64 -0.20
N ALA A 25 17.12 19.97 0.34
CA ALA A 25 16.81 19.74 1.75
C ALA A 25 16.78 18.23 2.11
N LEU A 26 16.27 17.39 1.19
CA LEU A 26 16.23 15.94 1.34
C LEU A 26 17.63 15.33 1.25
N GLU A 27 18.43 15.74 0.26
CA GLU A 27 19.81 15.26 0.10
C GLU A 27 20.70 15.64 1.29
N GLU A 28 20.56 16.86 1.81
CA GLU A 28 21.28 17.30 3.01
C GLU A 28 20.86 16.50 4.26
N PHE A 29 19.58 16.14 4.36
CA PHE A 29 19.09 15.31 5.46
C PHE A 29 19.58 13.85 5.34
N MET A 30 19.57 13.28 4.13
CA MET A 30 20.07 11.92 3.85
C MET A 30 21.59 11.78 4.08
N GLN A 31 22.36 12.86 3.98
CA GLN A 31 23.78 12.84 4.33
C GLN A 31 24.01 12.69 5.84
N ASN A 32 23.07 13.16 6.66
CA ASN A 32 23.15 13.18 8.11
C ASN A 32 22.37 12.04 8.79
N ASP A 33 21.51 11.33 8.05
CA ASP A 33 20.72 10.19 8.55
C ASP A 33 21.07 8.90 7.76
N PRO A 34 21.92 8.03 8.33
CA PRO A 34 22.34 6.79 7.65
C PRO A 34 21.19 5.78 7.48
N GLU A 35 20.18 5.81 8.35
CA GLU A 35 19.03 4.89 8.29
C GLU A 35 18.11 5.26 7.12
N LEU A 36 17.86 6.55 6.91
CA LEU A 36 17.07 7.03 5.78
C LEU A 36 17.78 6.75 4.43
N LYS A 37 19.12 6.80 4.43
CA LYS A 37 19.91 6.47 3.25
C LYS A 37 19.83 4.98 2.90
N GLU A 38 19.79 4.10 3.89
CA GLU A 38 19.60 2.66 3.71
C GLU A 38 18.21 2.37 3.12
N GLU A 39 17.16 2.95 3.70
CA GLU A 39 15.78 2.83 3.21
C GLU A 39 15.61 3.31 1.76
N PHE A 40 16.27 4.41 1.39
CA PHE A 40 16.30 4.88 -0.01
C PHE A 40 16.95 3.85 -0.97
N ASN A 41 18.03 3.20 -0.54
CA ASN A 41 18.70 2.20 -1.38
C ASN A 41 17.80 0.97 -1.61
N GLU A 42 17.12 0.49 -0.57
CA GLU A 42 16.17 -0.63 -0.66
C GLU A 42 15.01 -0.34 -1.62
N LEU A 43 14.45 0.87 -1.56
CA LEU A 43 13.38 1.30 -2.46
C LEU A 43 13.87 1.39 -3.91
N ASN A 44 15.10 1.87 -4.12
CA ASN A 44 15.69 1.98 -5.45
C ASN A 44 16.00 0.59 -6.06
N GLU A 45 16.45 -0.37 -5.24
CA GLU A 45 16.61 -1.77 -5.64
C GLU A 45 15.26 -2.40 -6.03
N THR A 46 14.23 -2.19 -5.22
CA THR A 46 12.86 -2.66 -5.49
C THR A 46 12.34 -2.11 -6.82
N ARG A 47 12.52 -0.80 -7.08
CA ARG A 47 12.16 -0.17 -8.35
C ARG A 47 12.92 -0.81 -9.52
N SER A 48 14.22 -1.03 -9.38
CA SER A 48 15.02 -1.69 -10.41
C SER A 48 14.48 -3.08 -10.73
N LEU A 49 14.14 -3.88 -9.71
CA LEU A 49 13.52 -5.20 -9.92
C LEU A 49 12.18 -5.12 -10.68
N LEU A 50 11.32 -4.16 -10.32
CA LEU A 50 10.02 -3.97 -10.99
C LEU A 50 10.16 -3.53 -12.46
N GLN A 51 11.21 -2.77 -12.80
CA GLN A 51 11.48 -2.33 -14.19
C GLN A 51 11.91 -3.49 -15.11
N HIS A 52 12.41 -4.59 -14.55
CA HIS A 52 12.79 -5.78 -15.31
C HIS A 52 11.62 -6.74 -15.54
N LEU A 53 10.44 -6.47 -14.97
CA LEU A 53 9.24 -7.25 -15.27
C LEU A 53 8.74 -6.90 -16.67
N PRO A 54 8.32 -7.90 -17.48
CA PRO A 54 7.82 -7.64 -18.82
C PRO A 54 6.53 -6.81 -18.74
N VAL A 55 6.57 -5.60 -19.31
CA VAL A 55 5.39 -4.74 -19.43
C VAL A 55 4.48 -5.36 -20.49
N GLN A 56 3.34 -5.92 -20.07
CA GLN A 56 2.28 -6.28 -21.00
C GLN A 56 1.74 -4.99 -21.62
N SER A 57 1.91 -4.85 -22.94
CA SER A 57 1.37 -3.72 -23.70
C SER A 57 -0.11 -3.98 -23.93
N PRO A 58 -1.04 -3.15 -23.44
CA PRO A 58 -2.45 -3.28 -23.84
C PRO A 58 -2.55 -3.03 -25.35
N GLU A 59 -3.12 -3.97 -26.10
CA GLU A 59 -3.18 -3.97 -27.57
C GLU A 59 -4.09 -2.88 -28.17
N GLU A 60 -4.72 -2.01 -27.38
CA GLU A 60 -5.72 -1.07 -27.89
C GLU A 60 -5.22 0.38 -27.88
N GLN A 61 -4.59 0.76 -28.99
CA GLN A 61 -4.24 2.14 -29.31
C GLN A 61 -5.47 2.87 -29.89
N LEU A 62 -6.10 3.73 -29.09
CA LEU A 62 -7.15 4.63 -29.59
C LEU A 62 -6.53 5.69 -30.53
N VAL A 63 -6.79 5.55 -31.84
CA VAL A 63 -6.37 6.51 -32.87
C VAL A 63 -7.39 7.65 -32.94
N MET A 64 -7.02 8.84 -32.45
CA MET A 64 -7.77 10.07 -32.71
C MET A 64 -7.20 10.75 -33.95
N MET A 65 -7.92 10.73 -35.08
CA MET A 65 -7.60 11.55 -36.25
C MET A 65 -8.18 12.95 -36.07
N ALA A 66 -7.33 13.97 -35.95
CA ALA A 66 -7.74 15.36 -36.08
C ALA A 66 -7.88 15.71 -37.58
N PRO A 67 -8.94 16.41 -38.02
CA PRO A 67 -9.13 16.71 -39.44
C PRO A 67 -8.16 17.81 -39.90
N GLU A 68 -7.39 17.54 -40.95
CA GLU A 68 -6.50 18.49 -41.59
C GLU A 68 -7.25 19.60 -42.37
N GLU A 69 -6.75 20.81 -42.17
CA GLU A 69 -7.27 22.08 -42.67
C GLU A 69 -6.67 22.41 -44.05
N ASN A 70 -7.22 21.88 -45.16
CA ASN A 70 -7.21 22.51 -46.50
C ASN A 70 -7.75 21.61 -47.61
N ARG A 71 -8.84 22.04 -48.27
CA ARG A 71 -8.95 22.12 -49.75
C ARG A 71 -10.32 22.66 -50.18
N SER A 72 -10.27 23.88 -50.69
CA SER A 72 -11.33 24.59 -51.39
C SER A 72 -11.53 24.02 -52.80
N GLN A 73 -12.75 23.55 -53.11
CA GLN A 73 -13.34 23.54 -54.46
C GLN A 73 -14.80 23.03 -54.50
N THR A 74 -15.34 22.49 -53.40
CA THR A 74 -16.71 21.95 -53.29
C THR A 74 -17.70 22.87 -52.54
N ALA A 75 -17.46 24.20 -52.55
CA ALA A 75 -18.16 25.13 -51.66
C ALA A 75 -19.43 25.78 -52.24
N SER A 76 -19.70 25.71 -53.55
CA SER A 76 -20.86 26.41 -54.16
C SER A 76 -22.18 25.66 -53.94
N ASP A 77 -22.19 24.35 -54.15
CA ASP A 77 -23.38 23.54 -53.93
C ASP A 77 -23.64 23.40 -52.42
N ALA A 78 -22.55 23.28 -51.65
CA ALA A 78 -22.60 23.23 -50.20
C ALA A 78 -23.32 24.45 -49.58
N LYS A 79 -22.97 25.66 -50.02
CA LYS A 79 -23.62 26.89 -49.51
C LYS A 79 -25.10 26.99 -49.89
N SER A 80 -25.48 26.47 -51.06
CA SER A 80 -26.87 26.53 -51.54
C SER A 80 -27.78 25.63 -50.70
N TRP A 81 -27.44 24.35 -50.51
CA TRP A 81 -28.25 23.46 -49.66
C TRP A 81 -28.26 23.93 -48.20
N TRP A 82 -27.13 24.41 -47.66
CA TRP A 82 -27.07 24.96 -46.30
C TRP A 82 -27.98 26.20 -46.14
N SER A 83 -28.15 27.03 -47.17
CA SER A 83 -29.06 28.19 -47.12
C SER A 83 -30.55 27.80 -47.20
N ILE A 84 -30.87 26.70 -47.88
CA ILE A 84 -32.23 26.15 -47.98
C ILE A 84 -32.59 25.45 -46.66
N VAL A 85 -31.69 24.63 -46.14
CA VAL A 85 -31.84 23.95 -44.85
C VAL A 85 -31.91 24.94 -43.70
N SER A 86 -31.02 25.95 -43.64
CA SER A 86 -31.06 26.95 -42.56
C SER A 86 -32.30 27.84 -42.59
N ASN A 87 -32.83 28.23 -43.76
CA ASN A 87 -34.09 28.99 -43.83
C ASN A 87 -35.33 28.12 -43.53
N ALA A 88 -35.27 26.81 -43.80
CA ALA A 88 -36.32 25.86 -43.43
C ALA A 88 -36.30 25.52 -41.92
N LEU A 89 -35.12 25.44 -41.31
CA LEU A 89 -34.94 25.14 -39.89
C LEU A 89 -35.04 26.38 -38.99
N PHE A 90 -34.73 27.59 -39.47
CA PHE A 90 -34.80 28.81 -38.67
C PHE A 90 -35.78 29.83 -39.27
N PRO A 91 -37.10 29.60 -39.15
CA PRO A 91 -38.10 30.53 -39.66
C PRO A 91 -37.91 31.91 -39.01
N LYS A 92 -37.89 32.96 -39.84
CA LYS A 92 -37.59 34.34 -39.40
C LYS A 92 -38.76 35.03 -38.68
N GLN A 93 -39.94 34.40 -38.60
CA GLN A 93 -41.12 34.91 -37.89
C GLN A 93 -41.15 34.45 -36.42
N GLY A 94 -41.58 35.34 -35.52
CA GLY A 94 -41.54 35.11 -34.05
C GLY A 94 -42.27 33.86 -33.58
N PHE A 95 -43.44 33.54 -34.15
CA PHE A 95 -44.19 32.32 -33.79
C PHE A 95 -43.54 31.03 -34.34
N GLY A 96 -42.89 31.12 -35.51
CA GLY A 96 -42.15 30.00 -36.11
C GLY A 96 -40.93 29.58 -35.28
N ARG A 97 -40.24 30.54 -34.66
CA ARG A 97 -39.10 30.25 -33.77
C ARG A 97 -39.51 29.52 -32.50
N PHE A 98 -40.67 29.88 -31.94
CA PHE A 98 -41.22 29.19 -30.77
C PHE A 98 -41.63 27.75 -31.12
N ALA A 99 -42.40 27.57 -32.20
CA ALA A 99 -42.82 26.25 -32.65
C ALA A 99 -41.64 25.34 -33.03
N PHE A 100 -40.62 25.90 -33.70
CA PHE A 100 -39.40 25.16 -34.05
C PHE A 100 -38.57 24.80 -32.82
N GLY A 101 -38.46 25.70 -31.84
CA GLY A 101 -37.80 25.41 -30.56
C GLY A 101 -38.47 24.23 -29.85
N VAL A 102 -39.79 24.25 -29.72
CA VAL A 102 -40.57 23.16 -29.12
C VAL A 102 -40.39 21.86 -29.91
N ALA A 103 -40.44 21.90 -31.24
CA ALA A 103 -40.27 20.72 -32.08
C ALA A 103 -38.84 20.14 -32.00
N THR A 104 -37.81 20.98 -31.94
CA THR A 104 -36.41 20.55 -31.82
C THR A 104 -36.15 19.92 -30.46
N PHE A 105 -36.69 20.51 -29.38
CA PHE A 105 -36.63 19.91 -28.05
C PHE A 105 -37.36 18.57 -28.00
N ALA A 106 -38.56 18.48 -28.59
CA ALA A 106 -39.29 17.23 -28.67
C ALA A 106 -38.52 16.17 -29.48
N PHE A 107 -37.91 16.56 -30.60
CA PHE A 107 -37.10 15.66 -31.42
C PHE A 107 -35.84 15.19 -30.69
N LEU A 108 -35.09 16.10 -30.04
CA LEU A 108 -33.94 15.74 -29.21
C LEU A 108 -34.35 14.81 -28.06
N PHE A 109 -35.50 15.07 -27.43
CA PHE A 109 -36.02 14.23 -26.36
C PHE A 109 -36.38 12.82 -26.87
N ILE A 110 -37.01 12.72 -28.04
CA ILE A 110 -37.34 11.44 -28.67
C ILE A 110 -36.07 10.69 -29.07
N VAL A 111 -35.10 11.35 -29.71
CA VAL A 111 -33.85 10.73 -30.14
C VAL A 111 -33.01 10.29 -28.95
N THR A 112 -32.90 11.14 -27.92
CA THR A 112 -32.19 10.80 -26.67
C THR A 112 -32.90 9.64 -25.98
N GLY A 113 -34.23 9.66 -25.88
CA GLY A 113 -35.01 8.60 -25.27
C GLY A 113 -34.89 7.27 -26.00
N ALA A 114 -34.86 7.29 -27.33
CA ALA A 114 -34.68 6.10 -28.17
C ALA A 114 -33.25 5.52 -28.12
N LEU A 115 -32.22 6.35 -27.91
CA LEU A 115 -30.83 5.91 -27.76
C LEU A 115 -30.51 5.37 -26.36
N THR A 116 -31.28 5.79 -25.35
CA THR A 116 -30.99 5.53 -23.92
C THR A 116 -31.95 4.53 -23.26
N ASP A 117 -32.84 3.87 -24.05
CA ASP A 117 -33.91 3.01 -23.54
C ASP A 117 -34.69 3.66 -22.37
N MET A 118 -35.06 4.93 -22.55
CA MET A 118 -35.69 5.73 -21.52
C MET A 118 -37.13 5.26 -21.25
N LYS A 119 -37.42 4.86 -20.00
CA LYS A 119 -38.78 4.53 -19.54
C LYS A 119 -39.27 5.56 -18.54
N VAL A 120 -40.48 6.06 -18.78
CA VAL A 120 -41.17 7.00 -17.89
C VAL A 120 -42.26 6.23 -17.15
N SER A 121 -42.19 6.18 -15.82
CA SER A 121 -43.25 5.61 -14.98
C SER A 121 -43.80 6.66 -14.02
N VAL A 122 -45.10 6.58 -13.76
CA VAL A 122 -45.79 7.39 -12.76
C VAL A 122 -46.47 6.41 -11.81
N THR A 123 -45.90 6.24 -10.62
CA THR A 123 -46.41 5.32 -9.59
C THR A 123 -46.54 6.09 -8.28
N ASP A 124 -47.73 6.05 -7.66
CA ASP A 124 -48.05 6.72 -6.39
C ASP A 124 -47.70 8.21 -6.32
N GLY A 125 -47.88 8.94 -7.43
CA GLY A 125 -47.61 10.37 -7.51
C GLY A 125 -46.12 10.73 -7.58
N ALA A 126 -45.23 9.74 -7.60
CA ALA A 126 -43.82 9.93 -7.89
C ALA A 126 -43.56 9.78 -9.40
N PHE A 127 -42.85 10.75 -9.96
CA PHE A 127 -42.35 10.71 -11.33
C PHE A 127 -40.98 10.02 -11.33
N SER A 128 -40.85 8.88 -12.02
CA SER A 128 -39.57 8.20 -12.20
C SER A 128 -39.18 8.14 -13.67
N LEU A 129 -37.93 8.56 -13.93
CA LEU A 129 -37.28 8.54 -15.23
C LEU A 129 -36.10 7.57 -15.12
N THR A 130 -36.16 6.44 -15.81
CA THR A 130 -35.07 5.46 -15.84
C THR A 130 -34.50 5.35 -17.25
N PHE A 131 -33.20 5.05 -17.34
CA PHE A 131 -32.46 4.89 -18.58
C PHE A 131 -31.82 3.49 -18.58
N GLY A 132 -31.89 2.78 -19.70
CA GLY A 132 -31.34 1.43 -19.86
C GLY A 132 -32.31 0.31 -19.48
N GLU A 133 -31.81 -0.93 -19.48
CA GLU A 133 -32.56 -2.08 -18.98
C GLU A 133 -32.94 -1.83 -17.52
N GLN A 134 -34.25 -1.85 -17.28
CA GLN A 134 -34.81 -1.88 -15.94
C GLN A 134 -34.04 -2.98 -15.20
N PRO A 135 -33.35 -2.70 -14.07
CA PRO A 135 -32.79 -3.77 -13.28
C PRO A 135 -33.97 -4.72 -13.08
N ALA A 136 -33.81 -5.97 -13.54
CA ALA A 136 -34.79 -7.02 -13.29
C ALA A 136 -35.25 -6.80 -11.86
N GLU A 137 -36.57 -6.73 -11.63
CA GLU A 137 -37.10 -6.63 -10.27
C GLU A 137 -36.20 -7.53 -9.44
N GLN A 138 -35.40 -6.93 -8.56
CA GLN A 138 -34.58 -7.72 -7.68
C GLN A 138 -35.66 -8.44 -6.90
N THR A 139 -35.95 -9.67 -7.30
CA THR A 139 -36.59 -10.64 -6.45
C THR A 139 -35.61 -10.70 -5.30
N GLY A 140 -35.82 -9.83 -4.32
CA GLY A 140 -35.07 -9.84 -3.09
C GLY A 140 -35.13 -11.28 -2.62
N PHE A 141 -34.02 -11.77 -2.10
CA PHE A 141 -33.95 -13.11 -1.54
C PHE A 141 -35.23 -13.38 -0.76
N THR A 142 -35.94 -14.46 -1.10
CA THR A 142 -37.14 -14.81 -0.34
C THR A 142 -36.73 -15.00 1.12
N ALA A 143 -37.65 -14.81 2.07
CA ALA A 143 -37.33 -14.94 3.49
C ALA A 143 -36.63 -16.29 3.80
N GLU A 144 -37.00 -17.34 3.08
CA GLU A 144 -36.40 -18.68 3.15
C GLU A 144 -34.97 -18.73 2.57
N GLN A 145 -34.69 -18.02 1.48
CA GLN A 145 -33.35 -17.93 0.89
C GLN A 145 -32.39 -17.16 1.80
N VAL A 146 -32.86 -16.07 2.42
CA VAL A 146 -32.07 -15.34 3.42
C VAL A 146 -31.77 -16.24 4.62
N GLN A 147 -32.74 -17.03 5.08
CA GLN A 147 -32.55 -17.92 6.22
C GLN A 147 -31.54 -19.03 5.92
N LEU A 148 -31.57 -19.59 4.70
CA LEU A 148 -30.58 -20.54 4.23
C LEU A 148 -29.17 -19.92 4.20
N ILE A 149 -29.02 -18.74 3.60
CA ILE A 149 -27.73 -18.03 3.52
C ILE A 149 -27.19 -17.70 4.93
N VAL A 150 -28.06 -17.22 5.83
CA VAL A 150 -27.66 -16.91 7.21
C VAL A 150 -27.21 -18.17 7.95
N SER A 151 -27.92 -19.30 7.79
CA SER A 151 -27.51 -20.56 8.41
C SER A 151 -26.17 -21.07 7.86
N GLN A 152 -25.95 -20.94 6.55
CA GLN A 152 -24.70 -21.32 5.90
C GLN A 152 -23.53 -20.46 6.38
N VAL A 153 -23.70 -19.13 6.41
CA VAL A 153 -22.67 -18.20 6.89
C VAL A 153 -22.35 -18.45 8.37
N GLN A 154 -23.36 -18.76 9.20
CA GLN A 154 -23.12 -19.10 10.60
C GLN A 154 -22.30 -20.39 10.75
N GLN A 155 -22.59 -21.40 9.93
CA GLN A 155 -21.85 -22.65 9.94
C GLN A 155 -20.41 -22.46 9.43
N GLU A 156 -20.23 -21.79 8.30
CA GLU A 156 -18.91 -21.46 7.75
C GLU A 156 -18.08 -20.61 8.71
N ASN A 157 -18.71 -19.64 9.39
CA ASN A 157 -18.02 -18.86 10.43
C ASN A 157 -17.61 -19.71 11.62
N ALA A 158 -18.44 -20.66 12.05
CA ALA A 158 -18.10 -21.55 13.15
C ALA A 158 -16.92 -22.47 12.78
N ASP A 159 -16.93 -23.02 11.56
CA ASP A 159 -15.86 -23.86 11.04
C ASP A 159 -14.55 -23.07 10.91
N MET A 160 -14.60 -21.86 10.37
CA MET A 160 -13.44 -20.97 10.27
C MET A 160 -12.88 -20.58 11.65
N ILE A 161 -13.74 -20.27 12.62
CA ILE A 161 -13.31 -19.96 13.99
C ILE A 161 -12.64 -21.18 14.63
N ASN A 162 -13.18 -22.39 14.43
CA ASN A 162 -12.58 -23.61 14.94
C ASN A 162 -11.19 -23.85 14.34
N GLU A 163 -11.05 -23.74 13.02
CA GLU A 163 -9.76 -23.88 12.33
C GLU A 163 -8.74 -22.82 12.79
N TYR A 164 -9.18 -21.57 12.96
CA TYR A 164 -8.33 -20.50 13.50
C TYR A 164 -7.87 -20.79 14.93
N ILE A 165 -8.76 -21.28 15.80
CA ILE A 165 -8.42 -21.63 17.18
C ILE A 165 -7.42 -22.78 17.21
N GLU A 166 -7.62 -23.83 16.42
CA GLU A 166 -6.70 -24.97 16.34
C GLU A 166 -5.32 -24.54 15.84
N SER A 167 -5.26 -23.75 14.75
CA SER A 167 -4.00 -23.20 14.23
C SER A 167 -3.31 -22.30 15.26
N ALA A 168 -4.07 -21.45 15.96
CA ALA A 168 -3.53 -20.56 16.98
C ALA A 168 -2.95 -21.34 18.17
N GLN A 169 -3.62 -22.42 18.61
CA GLN A 169 -3.12 -23.30 19.67
C GLN A 169 -1.82 -24.01 19.26
N ALA A 170 -1.77 -24.56 18.05
CA ALA A 170 -0.57 -25.21 17.53
C ALA A 170 0.61 -24.22 17.46
N GLN A 171 0.37 -23.00 17.00
CA GLN A 171 1.40 -21.97 16.92
C GLN A 171 1.85 -21.47 18.30
N GLN A 172 0.93 -21.32 19.26
CA GLN A 172 1.27 -21.01 20.65
C GLN A 172 2.14 -22.10 21.27
N GLN A 173 1.86 -23.37 21.01
CA GLN A 173 2.67 -24.48 21.51
C GLN A 173 4.10 -24.43 20.95
N LEU A 174 4.26 -24.21 19.65
CA LEU A 174 5.58 -24.06 19.03
C LEU A 174 6.35 -22.86 19.59
N GLN A 175 5.70 -21.70 19.77
CA GLN A 175 6.33 -20.53 20.38
C GLN A 175 6.74 -20.80 21.83
N PHE A 176 5.92 -21.50 22.60
CA PHE A 176 6.24 -21.85 23.98
C PHE A 176 7.43 -22.81 24.05
N GLU A 177 7.46 -23.84 23.21
CA GLU A 177 8.59 -24.76 23.08
C GLU A 177 9.89 -24.02 22.70
N GLN A 178 9.82 -23.11 21.73
CA GLN A 178 10.96 -22.29 21.33
C GLN A 178 11.43 -21.36 22.46
N THR A 179 10.49 -20.77 23.19
CA THR A 179 10.79 -19.90 24.35
C THR A 179 11.48 -20.70 25.45
N LEU A 180 10.99 -21.90 25.75
CA LEU A 180 11.62 -22.80 26.73
C LEU A 180 13.01 -23.24 26.28
N SER A 181 13.19 -23.56 25.00
CA SER A 181 14.51 -23.91 24.44
C SER A 181 15.49 -22.74 24.59
N THR A 182 15.08 -21.54 24.17
CA THR A 182 15.90 -20.33 24.27
C THR A 182 16.27 -20.03 25.73
N PHE A 183 15.32 -20.22 26.65
CA PHE A 183 15.57 -20.03 28.07
C PHE A 183 16.55 -21.08 28.64
N ALA A 184 16.43 -22.34 28.20
CA ALA A 184 17.35 -23.40 28.58
C ALA A 184 18.77 -23.14 28.07
N ASP A 185 18.90 -22.69 26.82
CA ASP A 185 20.18 -22.32 26.21
C ASP A 185 20.80 -21.14 26.96
N TYR A 186 20.03 -20.07 27.20
CA TYR A 186 20.48 -18.91 27.98
C TYR A 186 20.98 -19.31 29.38
N PHE A 187 20.26 -20.18 30.10
CA PHE A 187 20.68 -20.63 31.42
C PHE A 187 21.96 -21.46 31.39
N ASN A 188 22.12 -22.29 30.35
CA ASN A 188 23.32 -23.09 30.17
C ASN A 188 24.54 -22.20 29.85
N ASP A 189 24.36 -21.21 28.97
CA ASP A 189 25.39 -20.22 28.64
C ASP A 189 25.78 -19.38 29.85
N GLN A 190 24.79 -18.94 30.63
CA GLN A 190 25.04 -18.22 31.88
C GLN A 190 25.87 -19.07 32.84
N ARG A 191 25.52 -20.35 33.02
CA ARG A 191 26.31 -21.26 33.86
C ARG A 191 27.74 -21.45 33.35
N ALA A 192 27.94 -21.55 32.04
CA ALA A 192 29.28 -21.69 31.46
C ALA A 192 30.14 -20.44 31.73
N SER A 193 29.55 -19.26 31.54
CA SER A 193 30.18 -17.98 31.88
C SER A 193 30.49 -17.86 33.38
N ASP A 194 29.56 -18.26 34.25
CA ASP A 194 29.77 -18.28 35.70
C ASP A 194 30.90 -19.24 36.08
N TRP A 195 31.00 -20.40 35.43
CA TRP A 195 32.11 -21.34 35.62
C TRP A 195 33.45 -20.76 35.19
N GLU A 196 33.49 -20.00 34.09
CA GLU A 196 34.68 -19.31 33.63
C GLU A 196 35.15 -18.26 34.65
N LEU A 197 34.21 -17.44 35.16
CA LEU A 197 34.49 -16.46 36.22
C LEU A 197 34.98 -17.11 37.51
N PHE A 198 34.38 -18.24 37.90
CA PHE A 198 34.82 -18.99 39.06
C PHE A 198 36.25 -19.54 38.88
N ASN A 199 36.55 -20.09 37.71
CA ASN A 199 37.90 -20.57 37.39
C ASN A 199 38.94 -19.45 37.41
N TYR A 200 38.61 -18.29 36.85
CA TYR A 200 39.44 -17.09 36.94
C TYR A 200 39.68 -16.66 38.40
N GLY A 201 38.61 -16.65 39.22
CA GLY A 201 38.69 -16.35 40.64
C GLY A 201 39.60 -17.33 41.41
N LEU A 202 39.46 -18.64 41.17
CA LEU A 202 40.32 -19.66 41.78
C LEU A 202 41.79 -19.51 41.37
N SER A 203 42.05 -19.29 40.08
CA SER A 203 43.40 -19.07 39.57
C SER A 203 44.05 -17.84 40.22
N SER A 204 43.30 -16.75 40.38
CA SER A 204 43.79 -15.53 41.05
C SER A 204 44.07 -15.75 42.54
N LEU A 205 43.24 -16.55 43.23
CA LEU A 205 43.47 -16.92 44.63
C LEU A 205 44.71 -17.80 44.79
N GLU A 206 44.92 -18.76 43.89
CA GLU A 206 46.11 -19.61 43.88
C GLU A 206 47.37 -18.76 43.69
N GLU A 207 47.40 -17.88 42.69
CA GLU A 207 48.52 -16.98 42.41
C GLU A 207 48.80 -16.05 43.60
N THR A 208 47.76 -15.43 44.16
CA THR A 208 47.91 -14.53 45.33
C THR A 208 48.43 -15.28 46.55
N THR A 209 47.97 -16.51 46.76
CA THR A 209 48.39 -17.35 47.88
C THR A 209 49.85 -17.75 47.72
N TYR A 210 50.25 -18.20 46.52
CA TYR A 210 51.63 -18.54 46.19
C TYR A 210 52.58 -17.35 46.40
N ASN A 211 52.23 -16.17 45.88
CA ASN A 211 53.01 -14.95 46.06
C ASN A 211 53.16 -14.54 47.54
N ARG A 212 52.12 -14.70 48.35
CA ARG A 212 52.21 -14.45 49.80
C ARG A 212 53.12 -15.43 50.52
N PHE A 213 53.11 -16.71 50.13
CA PHE A 213 54.02 -17.69 50.69
C PHE A 213 55.48 -17.37 50.36
N GLU A 214 55.80 -17.04 49.11
CA GLU A 214 57.16 -16.62 48.74
C GLU A 214 57.62 -15.39 49.53
N GLN A 215 56.76 -14.37 49.66
CA GLN A 215 57.06 -13.19 50.47
C GLN A 215 57.31 -13.54 51.93
N THR A 216 56.51 -14.45 52.50
CA THR A 216 56.68 -14.90 53.88
C THR A 216 58.01 -15.63 54.06
N ASP A 217 58.37 -16.51 53.13
CA ASP A 217 59.63 -17.27 53.16
C ASP A 217 60.84 -16.34 53.00
N GLN A 218 60.77 -15.33 52.14
CA GLN A 218 61.81 -14.31 52.00
C GLN A 218 62.02 -13.54 53.30
N VAL A 219 60.94 -13.04 53.92
CA VAL A 219 61.01 -12.30 55.19
C VAL A 219 61.57 -13.19 56.32
N LEU A 220 61.15 -14.45 56.39
CA LEU A 220 61.70 -15.40 57.37
C LEU A 220 63.20 -15.63 57.14
N GLY A 221 63.64 -15.75 55.87
CA GLY A 221 65.06 -15.86 55.51
C GLY A 221 65.89 -14.66 55.94
N GLU A 222 65.39 -13.45 55.70
CA GLU A 222 66.02 -12.19 56.14
C GLU A 222 66.14 -12.09 57.66
N ILE A 223 65.08 -12.46 58.39
CA ILE A 223 65.09 -12.49 59.86
C ILE A 223 66.13 -13.50 60.37
N ILE A 224 66.17 -14.72 59.82
CA ILE A 224 67.14 -15.74 60.22
C ILE A 224 68.57 -15.27 59.97
N GLN A 225 68.86 -14.68 58.80
CA GLN A 225 70.20 -14.13 58.52
C GLN A 225 70.57 -13.00 59.47
N THR A 226 69.63 -12.09 59.77
CA THR A 226 69.87 -10.95 60.67
C THR A 226 70.17 -11.41 62.11
N VAL A 227 69.44 -12.42 62.60
CA VAL A 227 69.65 -12.99 63.94
C VAL A 227 70.92 -13.84 64.00
N SER A 228 71.27 -14.54 62.92
CA SER A 228 72.49 -15.37 62.84
C SER A 228 73.79 -14.56 62.78
N THR A 229 73.74 -13.29 62.39
CA THR A 229 74.93 -12.45 62.16
C THR A 229 75.24 -11.54 63.36
N ASN A 230 74.37 -11.50 64.38
CA ASN A 230 74.62 -10.87 65.68
C ASN A 230 74.93 -11.92 66.75
#